data_AF-A0A376PNE1-F1
#
_entry.id   AF-A0A376PNE1-F1
#
_cell.length_a   1.000
_cell.length_b   1.000
_cell.length_c   1.000
_cell.angle_alpha   90.00
_cell.angle_beta   90.00
_cell.angle_gamma   90.00
#
_symmetry.space_group_name_H-M   'P 1'
#
loop_
_entity.id
_entity.type
_entity.pdbx_description
1 polymer ?
#
loop_
_entity_poly.entity_id
_entity_poly.type
_entity_poly.pdbx_seq_one_letter_code
_entity_poly.pdbx_strand_id
1 'polypeptide(L)'
;MSGRRFGRLPNWWSRSANGDDFLLMSLKSNDTGTGIAAMKCLLALSVLIDFHSRIAEVSLSGMEELTGLSRPMVIRGLARLEELGVVVSDKDYRTNRYELTIKSNDSYWAKVPVDTVRKRLKTISNRGIAPFTALKLYITILNLRYKDKTTVQVMHDTLRNYTGIQTNQVRHGLDVLYSSALLHLMPREDRATNEYQILGL
;
A
#
# COMPACT_ATOMS: atom_id res chain seq x y z
N MET A 1 6.25 -22.17 -8.93
CA MET A 1 6.53 -21.49 -7.65
C MET A 1 5.39 -21.78 -6.70
N SER A 2 5.61 -22.58 -5.65
CA SER A 2 4.69 -22.65 -4.49
C SER A 2 4.50 -21.20 -3.99
N GLY A 3 3.29 -20.65 -3.88
CA GLY A 3 2.13 -21.14 -3.11
C GLY A 3 1.61 -20.08 -2.12
N ARG A 4 2.19 -18.86 -2.13
CA ARG A 4 1.85 -17.79 -1.19
C ARG A 4 0.80 -16.84 -1.78
N ARG A 5 -0.47 -17.06 -1.43
CA ARG A 5 -1.60 -16.21 -1.87
C ARG A 5 -1.49 -14.76 -1.37
N PHE A 6 -0.88 -14.53 -0.21
CA PHE A 6 -0.78 -13.20 0.38
C PHE A 6 0.56 -12.89 1.06
N GLY A 7 0.99 -11.63 0.93
CA GLY A 7 2.12 -11.02 1.62
C GLY A 7 1.69 -10.38 2.94
N ARG A 8 2.68 -9.81 3.64
CA ARG A 8 2.49 -9.20 4.96
C ARG A 8 2.80 -7.71 4.89
N LEU A 9 1.82 -6.89 5.25
CA LEU A 9 1.99 -5.45 5.42
C LEU A 9 1.80 -5.07 6.90
N PRO A 10 2.87 -4.81 7.65
CA PRO A 10 2.76 -4.17 8.97
C PRO A 10 1.96 -2.87 8.85
N ASN A 11 1.02 -2.66 9.76
CA ASN A 11 0.04 -1.58 9.67
C ASN A 11 -0.11 -0.77 10.97
N TRP A 12 0.91 -0.80 11.83
CA TRP A 12 0.98 -0.01 13.06
C TRP A 12 0.77 1.49 12.82
N TRP A 13 1.33 2.01 11.72
CA TRP A 13 1.21 3.40 11.29
C TRP A 13 -0.22 3.77 10.83
N SER A 14 -1.09 2.80 10.56
CA SER A 14 -2.50 3.08 10.24
C SER A 14 -3.41 3.18 11.45
N ARG A 15 -2.89 2.79 12.63
CA ARG A 15 -3.65 2.71 13.89
C ARG A 15 -3.08 3.60 14.98
N SER A 16 -2.08 4.42 14.68
CA SER A 16 -1.45 5.21 15.73
C SER A 16 -2.44 6.20 16.33
N ALA A 17 -2.53 6.26 17.66
CA ALA A 17 -3.39 7.22 18.34
C ALA A 17 -2.90 8.67 18.16
N ASN A 18 -1.60 8.84 17.88
CA ASN A 18 -0.99 10.12 17.61
C ASN A 18 -0.99 10.35 16.10
N GLY A 19 -1.77 11.33 15.63
CA GLY A 19 -2.02 11.60 14.21
C GLY A 19 -0.75 11.78 13.34
N ASP A 20 0.39 12.08 13.96
CA ASP A 20 1.68 12.28 13.30
C ASP A 20 2.27 10.99 12.69
N ASP A 21 1.90 9.82 13.22
CA ASP A 21 2.37 8.52 12.75
C ASP A 21 1.54 7.96 11.58
N PHE A 22 0.48 8.66 11.15
CA PHE A 22 -0.31 8.22 10.02
C PHE A 22 0.46 8.38 8.71
N LEU A 23 1.14 7.32 8.27
CA LEU A 23 1.88 7.26 7.01
C LEU A 23 1.09 7.89 5.85
N LEU A 24 -0.17 7.51 5.68
CA LEU A 24 -0.97 8.02 4.57
C LEU A 24 -1.33 9.51 4.75
N MET A 25 -1.44 10.03 5.97
CA MET A 25 -1.66 11.46 6.19
C MET A 25 -0.37 12.29 6.07
N SER A 26 0.78 11.71 6.37
CA SER A 26 2.09 12.37 6.25
C SER A 26 2.54 12.51 4.79
N LEU A 27 2.06 11.64 3.91
CA LEU A 27 2.17 11.79 2.46
C LEU A 27 1.17 12.86 1.98
N LYS A 28 1.67 14.07 1.70
CA LYS A 28 0.85 15.22 1.31
C LYS A 28 0.68 15.33 -0.22
N SER A 29 -0.40 15.97 -0.66
CA SER A 29 -0.72 16.15 -2.08
C SER A 29 0.16 17.18 -2.81
N ASN A 30 0.97 17.96 -2.10
CA ASN A 30 1.97 18.84 -2.72
C ASN A 30 3.22 18.07 -3.17
N ASP A 31 3.42 16.82 -2.73
CA ASP A 31 4.47 15.91 -3.19
C ASP A 31 3.90 14.55 -3.61
N THR A 32 2.96 14.58 -4.56
CA THR A 32 2.32 13.37 -5.08
C THR A 32 3.31 12.38 -5.69
N GLY A 33 4.37 12.86 -6.34
CA GLY A 33 5.36 12.01 -6.99
C GLY A 33 6.11 11.12 -6.00
N THR A 34 6.64 11.71 -4.93
CA THR A 34 7.30 10.95 -3.86
C THR A 34 6.31 10.07 -3.12
N GLY A 35 5.10 10.56 -2.85
CA GLY A 35 4.07 9.77 -2.17
C GLY A 35 3.64 8.53 -2.96
N ILE A 36 3.45 8.65 -4.27
CA ILE A 36 3.19 7.51 -5.17
C ILE A 36 4.36 6.52 -5.10
N ALA A 37 5.59 7.03 -5.20
CA ALA A 37 6.77 6.18 -5.16
C ALA A 37 6.90 5.42 -3.84
N ALA A 38 6.72 6.09 -2.70
CA ALA A 38 6.75 5.48 -1.38
C ALA A 38 5.67 4.39 -1.23
N MET A 39 4.42 4.69 -1.60
CA MET A 39 3.33 3.70 -1.49
C MET A 39 3.52 2.49 -2.42
N LYS A 40 4.03 2.70 -3.62
CA LYS A 40 4.38 1.60 -4.53
C LYS A 40 5.55 0.76 -3.99
N CYS A 41 6.60 1.39 -3.46
CA CYS A 41 7.70 0.66 -2.82
C CYS A 41 7.20 -0.15 -1.62
N LEU A 42 6.33 0.41 -0.77
CA LEU A 42 5.74 -0.30 0.36
C LEU A 42 4.94 -1.54 -0.09
N LEU A 43 4.08 -1.41 -1.09
CA LEU A 43 3.31 -2.53 -1.63
C LEU A 43 4.22 -3.58 -2.28
N ALA A 44 5.24 -3.16 -3.04
CA ALA A 44 6.20 -4.08 -3.65
C ALA A 44 6.99 -4.88 -2.58
N LEU A 45 7.50 -4.21 -1.54
CA LEU A 45 8.17 -4.86 -0.42
C LEU A 45 7.22 -5.84 0.29
N SER A 46 5.97 -5.45 0.54
CA SER A 46 4.99 -6.30 1.25
C SER A 46 4.69 -7.65 0.57
N VAL A 47 4.86 -7.73 -0.75
CA VAL A 47 4.67 -8.97 -1.55
C VAL A 47 5.96 -9.72 -1.86
N LEU A 48 7.11 -9.14 -1.50
CA LEU A 48 8.43 -9.77 -1.61
C LEU A 48 8.93 -10.31 -0.26
N ILE A 49 8.40 -9.78 0.83
CA ILE A 49 8.84 -10.04 2.18
C ILE A 49 8.78 -11.53 2.57
N ASP A 50 9.79 -12.01 3.29
CA ASP A 50 9.59 -13.19 4.11
C ASP A 50 8.62 -12.87 5.26
N PHE A 51 7.74 -13.83 5.57
CA PHE A 51 6.63 -13.56 6.48
C PHE A 51 7.09 -13.25 7.91
N HIS A 52 8.10 -13.99 8.35
CA HIS A 52 8.52 -14.04 9.74
C HIS A 52 9.58 -12.97 9.98
N SER A 53 10.63 -12.95 9.14
CA SER A 53 11.72 -11.99 9.28
C SER A 53 11.29 -10.56 8.95
N ARG A 54 10.25 -10.40 8.12
CA ARG A 54 9.82 -9.11 7.56
C ARG A 54 10.89 -8.46 6.68
N ILE A 55 11.81 -9.26 6.14
CA ILE A 55 12.88 -8.79 5.26
C ILE A 55 12.54 -9.18 3.81
N ALA A 56 12.71 -8.22 2.89
CA ALA A 56 12.72 -8.45 1.46
C ALA A 56 14.12 -8.21 0.91
N GLU A 57 14.66 -9.20 0.19
CA GLU A 57 15.91 -9.06 -0.57
C GLU A 57 15.57 -8.78 -2.03
N VAL A 58 15.90 -7.59 -2.51
CA VAL A 58 15.55 -7.18 -3.86
C VAL A 58 16.49 -6.10 -4.37
N SER A 59 16.93 -6.24 -5.62
CA SER A 59 17.72 -5.22 -6.29
C SER A 59 16.86 -4.00 -6.66
N LEU A 60 17.50 -2.86 -6.90
CA LEU A 60 16.78 -1.69 -7.44
C LEU A 60 16.07 -2.01 -8.76
N SER A 61 16.69 -2.81 -9.64
CA SER A 61 16.05 -3.26 -10.88
C SER A 61 14.80 -4.11 -10.65
N GLY A 62 14.80 -5.00 -9.66
CA GLY A 62 13.60 -5.78 -9.29
C GLY A 62 12.48 -4.89 -8.74
N MET A 63 12.85 -3.85 -7.99
CA MET A 63 11.90 -2.83 -7.53
C MET A 63 11.32 -2.02 -8.69
N GLU A 64 12.14 -1.61 -9.67
CA GLU A 64 11.71 -0.92 -10.89
C GLU A 64 10.67 -1.76 -11.66
N GLU A 65 10.94 -3.06 -11.83
CA GLU A 65 10.03 -3.98 -12.54
C GLU A 65 8.66 -4.12 -11.86
N LEU A 66 8.64 -4.28 -10.54
CA LEU A 66 7.40 -4.47 -9.77
C LEU A 66 6.58 -3.19 -9.64
N THR A 67 7.25 -2.07 -9.41
CA THR A 67 6.59 -0.79 -9.15
C THR A 67 6.25 -0.03 -10.45
N GLY A 68 6.97 -0.30 -11.54
CA GLY A 68 6.94 0.50 -12.77
C GLY A 68 7.56 1.89 -12.60
N LEU A 69 8.32 2.13 -11.52
CA LEU A 69 9.03 3.38 -11.28
C LEU A 69 10.40 3.35 -11.95
N SER A 70 10.95 4.54 -12.24
CA SER A 70 12.37 4.66 -12.58
C SER A 70 13.24 4.51 -11.34
N ARG A 71 14.49 4.09 -11.50
CA ARG A 71 15.47 3.96 -10.40
C ARG A 71 15.52 5.17 -9.45
N PRO A 72 15.60 6.44 -9.92
CA PRO A 72 15.63 7.59 -9.01
C PRO A 72 14.36 7.71 -8.16
N MET A 73 13.21 7.32 -8.70
CA MET A 73 11.94 7.34 -7.98
C MET A 73 11.84 6.18 -6.98
N VAL A 74 12.37 5.00 -7.31
CA VAL A 74 12.49 3.89 -6.34
C VAL A 74 13.34 4.32 -5.14
N ILE A 75 14.52 4.90 -5.38
CA ILE A 75 15.41 5.41 -4.33
C ILE A 75 14.69 6.45 -3.48
N ARG A 76 14.03 7.42 -4.12
CA ARG A 76 13.29 8.48 -3.41
C ARG A 76 12.13 7.93 -2.58
N GLY A 77 11.38 6.96 -3.12
CA GLY A 77 10.28 6.31 -2.41
C GLY A 77 10.76 5.51 -1.19
N LEU A 78 11.87 4.77 -1.31
CA LEU A 78 12.48 4.04 -0.20
C LEU A 78 13.03 4.98 0.86
N ALA A 79 13.77 6.03 0.47
CA ALA A 79 14.26 7.05 1.39
C ALA A 79 13.11 7.70 2.16
N ARG A 80 11.99 7.99 1.49
CA ARG A 80 10.82 8.54 2.18
C ARG A 80 10.21 7.57 3.20
N LEU A 81 10.21 6.26 2.92
CA LEU A 81 9.74 5.26 3.89
C LEU A 81 10.70 5.09 5.07
N GLU A 82 12.01 5.24 4.83
CA GLU A 82 13.05 5.24 5.87
C GLU A 82 12.91 6.46 6.79
N GLU A 83 12.75 7.67 6.23
CA GLU A 83 12.47 8.90 6.99
C GLU A 83 11.24 8.79 7.90
N LEU A 84 10.23 8.04 7.44
CA LEU A 84 8.99 7.81 8.19
C LEU A 84 9.08 6.62 9.16
N GLY A 85 10.23 5.96 9.25
CA GLY A 85 10.47 4.81 10.13
C GLY A 85 9.67 3.56 9.76
N VAL A 86 9.13 3.48 8.54
CA VAL A 86 8.32 2.34 8.06
C VAL A 86 9.21 1.25 7.46
N VAL A 87 10.37 1.64 6.93
CA VAL A 87 11.35 0.74 6.33
C VAL A 87 12.72 0.99 6.95
N VAL A 88 13.47 -0.08 7.18
CA VAL A 88 14.92 -0.02 7.45
C VAL A 88 15.64 -0.71 6.30
N SER A 89 16.64 -0.05 5.72
CA SER A 89 17.47 -0.65 4.68
C SER A 89 18.82 -1.08 5.22
N ASP A 90 19.29 -2.23 4.77
CA ASP A 90 20.67 -2.66 4.89
C ASP A 90 21.25 -2.84 3.47
N LYS A 91 22.28 -2.05 3.18
CA LYS A 91 22.90 -1.93 1.86
C LYS A 91 24.28 -2.61 1.80
N ASP A 92 24.72 -3.24 2.88
CA ASP A 92 26.05 -3.87 2.97
C ASP A 92 26.06 -5.28 2.35
N TYR A 93 24.89 -5.83 2.05
CA TYR A 93 24.73 -7.11 1.40
C TYR A 93 24.87 -7.02 -0.13
N ARG A 94 25.24 -8.16 -0.76
CA ARG A 94 25.31 -8.31 -2.22
C ARG A 94 24.01 -7.92 -2.94
N THR A 95 22.87 -8.06 -2.26
CA THR A 95 21.56 -7.56 -2.68
C THR A 95 20.98 -6.75 -1.53
N ASN A 96 20.41 -5.58 -1.84
CA ASN A 96 19.81 -4.72 -0.82
C ASN A 96 18.75 -5.48 -0.02
N ARG A 97 18.78 -5.31 1.30
CA ARG A 97 17.79 -5.84 2.22
C ARG A 97 16.93 -4.70 2.75
N TYR A 98 15.62 -4.92 2.79
CA TYR A 98 14.66 -3.97 3.32
C TYR A 98 13.77 -4.66 4.35
N GLU A 99 13.77 -4.18 5.59
CA GLU A 99 12.87 -4.65 6.65
C GLU A 99 11.65 -3.73 6.76
N LEU A 100 10.44 -4.30 6.79
CA LEU A 100 9.23 -3.56 7.20
C LEU A 100 9.12 -3.55 8.72
N THR A 101 9.16 -2.36 9.31
CA THR A 101 9.24 -2.17 10.77
C THR A 101 7.94 -2.52 11.48
N ILE A 102 8.06 -2.82 12.78
CA ILE A 102 6.93 -2.97 13.72
C ILE A 102 7.22 -2.14 14.97
N LYS A 103 6.18 -1.59 15.61
CA LYS A 103 6.31 -1.04 16.95
C LYS A 103 6.39 -2.18 17.98
N SER A 104 7.06 -1.92 19.10
CA SER A 104 7.10 -2.85 20.24
C SER A 104 5.69 -3.29 20.63
N ASN A 105 5.49 -4.60 20.77
CA ASN A 105 4.19 -5.23 21.08
C ASN A 105 3.08 -5.08 20.01
N ASP A 106 3.38 -4.62 18.78
CA ASP A 106 2.42 -4.64 17.67
C ASP A 106 2.63 -5.88 16.78
N SER A 107 1.71 -6.84 16.88
CA SER A 107 1.71 -8.07 16.08
C SER A 107 0.77 -8.02 14.89
N TYR A 108 0.07 -6.92 14.65
CA TYR A 108 -0.97 -6.84 13.62
C TYR A 108 -0.38 -6.45 12.25
N TRP A 109 -1.07 -6.90 11.20
CA TRP A 109 -0.67 -6.68 9.81
C TRP A 109 -1.87 -6.90 8.88
N ALA A 110 -1.75 -6.42 7.64
CA ALA A 110 -2.73 -6.62 6.57
C ALA A 110 -2.22 -7.63 5.53
N LYS A 111 -3.13 -8.48 5.03
CA LYS A 111 -2.84 -9.40 3.91
C LYS A 111 -2.83 -8.61 2.60
N VAL A 112 -1.78 -8.79 1.80
CA VAL A 112 -1.66 -8.18 0.47
C VAL A 112 -1.69 -9.28 -0.60
N PRO A 113 -2.61 -9.29 -1.58
CA PRO A 113 -2.66 -10.34 -2.60
C PRO A 113 -1.41 -10.30 -3.50
N VAL A 114 -0.56 -11.32 -3.39
CA VAL A 114 0.80 -11.34 -3.97
C VAL A 114 0.74 -11.25 -5.49
N ASP A 115 0.01 -12.17 -6.12
CA ASP A 115 0.01 -12.29 -7.58
C ASP A 115 -0.62 -11.08 -8.25
N THR A 116 -1.75 -10.60 -7.72
CA THR A 116 -2.42 -9.41 -8.25
C THR A 116 -1.53 -8.18 -8.12
N VAL A 117 -0.95 -7.92 -6.94
CA VAL A 117 -0.13 -6.73 -6.73
C VAL A 117 1.14 -6.79 -7.59
N ARG A 118 1.84 -7.94 -7.65
CA ARG A 118 3.03 -8.09 -8.52
C ARG A 118 2.72 -7.80 -9.99
N LYS A 119 1.55 -8.22 -10.47
CA LYS A 119 1.14 -8.03 -11.87
C LYS A 119 0.61 -6.63 -12.17
N ARG A 120 -0.16 -6.04 -11.24
CA ARG A 120 -0.99 -4.85 -11.49
C ARG A 120 -0.42 -3.56 -10.89
N LEU A 121 0.47 -3.60 -9.91
CA LEU A 121 0.98 -2.38 -9.26
C LEU A 121 1.63 -1.42 -10.26
N LYS A 122 2.40 -1.95 -11.21
CA LYS A 122 3.04 -1.17 -12.27
C LYS A 122 2.07 -0.53 -13.27
N THR A 123 0.82 -0.97 -13.34
CA THR A 123 -0.18 -0.40 -14.27
C THR A 123 -0.79 0.89 -13.75
N ILE A 124 -0.69 1.17 -12.45
CA ILE A 124 -1.07 2.46 -11.88
C ILE A 124 -0.06 3.52 -12.36
N SER A 125 -0.55 4.64 -12.90
CA SER A 125 0.30 5.76 -13.34
C SER A 125 1.18 6.30 -12.20
N ASN A 126 2.38 6.77 -12.55
CA ASN A 126 3.32 7.35 -11.59
C ASN A 126 3.11 8.86 -11.36
N ARG A 127 2.08 9.45 -11.95
CA ARG A 127 1.83 10.90 -11.94
C ARG A 127 0.37 11.24 -11.72
N GLY A 128 0.14 12.35 -11.01
CA GLY A 128 -1.18 12.94 -10.83
C GLY A 128 -1.87 12.56 -9.53
N ILE A 129 -2.93 13.31 -9.20
CA ILE A 129 -3.65 13.16 -7.93
C ILE A 129 -4.46 11.87 -7.86
N ALA A 130 -4.99 11.38 -9.00
CA ALA A 130 -5.81 10.18 -9.03
C ALA A 130 -5.02 8.91 -8.64
N PRO A 131 -3.84 8.60 -9.21
CA PRO A 131 -3.00 7.48 -8.73
C PRO A 131 -2.56 7.60 -7.28
N PHE A 132 -2.20 8.81 -6.84
CA PHE A 132 -1.85 9.07 -5.45
C PHE A 132 -3.01 8.73 -4.51
N THR A 133 -4.22 9.17 -4.87
CA THR A 133 -5.46 8.88 -4.16
C THR A 133 -5.76 7.38 -4.16
N ALA A 134 -5.63 6.74 -5.31
CA ALA A 134 -5.85 5.30 -5.50
C ALA A 134 -4.99 4.46 -4.55
N LEU A 135 -3.68 4.75 -4.49
CA LEU A 135 -2.75 4.00 -3.65
C LEU A 135 -3.08 4.15 -2.15
N LYS A 136 -3.40 5.36 -1.70
CA LYS A 136 -3.87 5.60 -0.32
C LYS A 136 -5.12 4.79 -0.01
N LEU A 137 -6.14 4.88 -0.87
CA LEU A 137 -7.40 4.15 -0.69
C LEU A 137 -7.17 2.63 -0.65
N TYR A 138 -6.37 2.10 -1.58
CA TYR A 138 -6.09 0.67 -1.64
C TYR A 138 -5.40 0.16 -0.36
N ILE A 139 -4.38 0.87 0.10
CA ILE A 139 -3.68 0.54 1.35
C ILE A 139 -4.63 0.62 2.55
N THR A 140 -5.47 1.65 2.64
CA THR A 140 -6.49 1.75 3.69
C THR A 140 -7.47 0.58 3.66
N ILE A 141 -7.98 0.20 2.49
CA ILE A 141 -8.92 -0.91 2.36
C ILE A 141 -8.24 -2.24 2.76
N LEU A 142 -6.99 -2.47 2.37
CA LEU A 142 -6.21 -3.62 2.84
C LEU A 142 -6.12 -3.68 4.37
N ASN A 143 -5.89 -2.52 5.01
CA ASN A 143 -5.78 -2.41 6.47
C ASN A 143 -7.10 -2.63 7.21
N LEU A 144 -8.22 -2.23 6.62
CA LEU A 144 -9.56 -2.39 7.21
C LEU A 144 -10.14 -3.80 7.01
N ARG A 145 -9.55 -4.60 6.11
CA ARG A 145 -10.04 -5.94 5.81
C ARG A 145 -9.87 -6.89 6.99
N TYR A 146 -10.99 -7.42 7.47
CA TYR A 146 -10.99 -8.34 8.60
C TYR A 146 -10.64 -9.77 8.17
N LYS A 147 -9.58 -10.32 8.77
CA LYS A 147 -9.16 -11.74 8.70
C LYS A 147 -9.14 -12.33 7.27
N ASP A 148 -10.09 -13.19 6.95
CA ASP A 148 -10.23 -14.02 5.76
C ASP A 148 -11.28 -13.49 4.77
N LYS A 149 -12.03 -12.45 5.14
CA LYS A 149 -12.96 -11.80 4.22
C LYS A 149 -12.24 -11.26 2.99
N THR A 150 -12.85 -11.42 1.81
CA THR A 150 -12.37 -10.82 0.56
C THR A 150 -12.97 -9.44 0.31
N THR A 151 -14.00 -9.07 1.07
CA THR A 151 -14.67 -7.78 0.99
C THR A 151 -14.46 -6.91 2.24
N VAL A 152 -14.63 -5.60 2.06
CA VAL A 152 -14.52 -4.58 3.09
C VAL A 152 -15.70 -3.62 2.96
N GLN A 153 -16.51 -3.52 4.01
CA GLN A 153 -17.55 -2.51 4.12
C GLN A 153 -16.97 -1.28 4.83
N VAL A 154 -17.01 -0.13 4.18
CA VAL A 154 -16.42 1.10 4.71
C VAL A 154 -17.17 2.35 4.24
N MET A 155 -17.35 3.29 5.16
CA MET A 155 -17.93 4.60 4.87
C MET A 155 -16.91 5.52 4.19
N HIS A 156 -17.39 6.47 3.38
CA HIS A 156 -16.53 7.49 2.78
C HIS A 156 -15.75 8.29 3.84
N ASP A 157 -16.40 8.63 4.95
CA ASP A 157 -15.75 9.38 6.03
C ASP A 157 -14.63 8.58 6.69
N THR A 158 -14.78 7.27 6.84
CA THR A 158 -13.69 6.41 7.31
C THR A 158 -12.51 6.45 6.34
N LEU A 159 -12.75 6.32 5.02
CA LEU A 159 -11.67 6.42 4.03
C LEU A 159 -10.94 7.76 4.12
N ARG A 160 -11.67 8.87 4.27
CA ARG A 160 -11.11 10.21 4.48
C ARG A 160 -10.27 10.27 5.76
N ASN A 161 -10.78 9.74 6.87
CA ASN A 161 -10.10 9.75 8.16
C ASN A 161 -8.81 8.94 8.17
N TYR A 162 -8.65 7.93 7.31
CA TYR A 162 -7.39 7.17 7.22
C TYR A 162 -6.40 7.75 6.20
N THR A 163 -6.88 8.51 5.21
CA THR A 163 -6.07 8.92 4.05
C THR A 163 -5.78 10.42 3.97
N GLY A 164 -6.59 11.25 4.64
CA GLY A 164 -6.59 12.70 4.51
C GLY A 164 -7.08 13.20 3.14
N ILE A 165 -7.72 12.34 2.34
CA ILE A 165 -8.18 12.67 0.99
C ILE A 165 -9.53 13.40 1.03
N GLN A 166 -9.70 14.37 0.13
CA GLN A 166 -10.97 15.07 -0.03
C GLN A 166 -12.00 14.20 -0.77
N THR A 167 -13.28 14.32 -0.41
CA THR A 167 -14.36 13.48 -0.95
C THR A 167 -14.45 13.49 -2.49
N ASN A 168 -14.20 14.64 -3.11
CA ASN A 168 -14.19 14.80 -4.58
C ASN A 168 -13.07 13.97 -5.26
N GLN A 169 -11.96 13.69 -4.56
CA GLN A 169 -10.85 12.91 -5.09
C GLN A 169 -11.08 11.40 -4.97
N VAL A 170 -11.89 10.95 -4.00
CA VAL A 170 -12.12 9.52 -3.71
C VAL A 170 -12.58 8.77 -4.96
N ARG A 171 -13.55 9.34 -5.71
CA ARG A 171 -14.06 8.72 -6.93
C ARG A 171 -12.96 8.48 -7.97
N HIS A 172 -12.13 9.49 -8.24
CA HIS A 172 -11.03 9.37 -9.18
C HIS A 172 -9.99 8.32 -8.76
N GLY A 173 -9.73 8.17 -7.46
CA GLY A 173 -8.86 7.11 -6.95
C GLY A 173 -9.47 5.72 -7.13
N LEU A 174 -10.77 5.57 -6.86
CA LEU A 174 -11.48 4.30 -7.07
C LEU A 174 -11.50 3.90 -8.55
N ASP A 175 -11.75 4.84 -9.47
CA ASP A 175 -11.74 4.58 -10.91
C ASP A 175 -10.38 4.00 -11.39
N VAL A 176 -9.27 4.49 -10.83
CA VAL A 176 -7.92 3.95 -11.09
C VAL A 176 -7.78 2.52 -10.56
N LEU A 177 -8.30 2.22 -9.35
CA LEU A 177 -8.23 0.88 -8.76
C LEU A 177 -9.06 -0.15 -9.52
N TYR A 178 -10.25 0.25 -10.00
CA TYR A 178 -11.10 -0.58 -10.86
C TYR A 178 -10.42 -0.85 -12.19
N SER A 179 -9.89 0.19 -12.84
CA SER A 179 -9.18 0.08 -14.11
C SER A 179 -7.91 -0.77 -14.01
N SER A 180 -7.26 -0.76 -12.84
CA SER A 180 -6.05 -1.57 -12.56
C SER A 180 -6.37 -3.00 -12.10
N ALA A 181 -7.66 -3.36 -11.96
CA ALA A 181 -8.11 -4.66 -11.46
C ALA A 181 -7.50 -5.04 -10.09
N LEU A 182 -7.40 -4.06 -9.17
CA LEU A 182 -6.99 -4.28 -7.77
C LEU A 182 -8.18 -4.34 -6.82
N LEU A 183 -9.28 -3.68 -7.19
CA LEU A 183 -10.49 -3.56 -6.40
C LEU A 183 -11.72 -3.74 -7.30
N HIS A 184 -12.83 -4.18 -6.73
CA HIS A 184 -14.14 -4.18 -7.36
C HIS A 184 -15.19 -3.63 -6.40
N LEU A 185 -16.17 -2.89 -6.91
CA LEU A 185 -17.31 -2.42 -6.12
C LEU A 185 -18.39 -3.49 -6.14
N MET A 186 -18.80 -3.97 -4.98
CA MET A 186 -19.89 -4.94 -4.88
C MET A 186 -21.25 -4.24 -4.99
N PRO A 187 -22.28 -4.92 -5.54
CA PRO A 187 -23.66 -4.45 -5.48
C PRO A 187 -24.06 -4.17 -4.03
N ARG A 188 -24.73 -3.04 -3.80
CA ARG A 188 -25.13 -2.60 -2.46
C ARG A 188 -26.58 -3.02 -2.19
N GLU A 189 -26.81 -3.67 -1.05
CA GLU A 189 -28.17 -3.83 -0.50
C GLU A 189 -28.57 -2.61 0.36
N ASP A 190 -27.60 -1.93 0.98
CA ASP A 190 -27.81 -0.76 1.86
C ASP A 190 -27.06 0.49 1.37
N ARG A 191 -27.66 1.67 1.51
CA ARG A 191 -27.14 2.97 1.02
C ARG A 191 -26.07 3.56 1.93
N ALA A 192 -25.92 3.08 3.17
CA ALA A 192 -25.05 3.69 4.17
C ALA A 192 -23.55 3.40 3.99
N THR A 193 -23.15 2.20 3.54
CA THR A 193 -21.73 1.80 3.43
C THR A 193 -21.39 1.22 2.06
N ASN A 194 -20.19 1.49 1.53
CA ASN A 194 -19.74 0.85 0.29
C ASN A 194 -19.06 -0.46 0.62
N GLU A 195 -19.32 -1.49 -0.18
CA GLU A 195 -18.63 -2.76 -0.08
C GLU A 195 -17.65 -2.92 -1.24
N TYR A 196 -16.37 -3.07 -0.90
CA TYR A 196 -15.30 -3.25 -1.88
C TYR A 196 -14.71 -4.66 -1.77
N GLN A 197 -14.59 -5.35 -2.88
CA GLN A 197 -13.88 -6.62 -2.98
C GLN A 197 -12.43 -6.40 -3.38
N ILE A 198 -11.49 -6.95 -2.63
CA ILE A 198 -10.07 -6.98 -2.97
C ILE A 198 -9.81 -8.18 -3.89
N LEU A 199 -9.19 -7.92 -5.05
CA LEU A 199 -9.00 -8.94 -6.07
C LEU A 199 -7.72 -9.76 -5.86
N GLY A 200 -7.85 -11.09 -5.93
CA GLY A 200 -6.73 -12.05 -5.83
C GLY A 200 -6.36 -12.53 -4.44
N LEU A 201 -7.25 -12.35 -3.45
CA LEU A 201 -7.16 -13.02 -2.15
C LEU A 201 -7.86 -14.37 -2.18
#